data_AF-A0A8J2ALC7-F1
#
_entry.id   AF-A0A8J2ALC7-F1
#
_cell.length_a   1.000
_cell.length_b   1.000
_cell.length_c   1.000
_cell.angle_alpha   90.00
_cell.angle_beta   90.00
_cell.angle_gamma   90.00
#
_symmetry.space_group_name_H-M   'P 1'
#
loop_
_entity.id
_entity.type
_entity.pdbx_description
1 polymer ?
#
loop_
_entity_poly.entity_id
_entity_poly.type
_entity_poly.pdbx_seq_one_letter_code
_entity_poly.pdbx_strand_id
1 'polypeptide(L)'
;MSRRPIETGGSLVFQEGKKIEGEYYIIAVYDDPERNTVSFCAYELETNQTYTLPYTYTELDELFRYNSELMNPTNRDARYHWIIERLDFVVALDSTSSGRKLCLAPEPTPEEEPQEKKKKKKDDAGAGGGKLDAATRAKLIAELDTMDDHALYISLVKSEEARKQFLTALHAKRRLEQIKAGQRCHKLDEDQEQRMKKLQQQRDFIKQKAVQYQEDQKEKKMTMAKMAELMNQAENEAVKKALKKKADKKAERADWRAARQKEREREAARARKAKELQEEQYRMLAKRRAIVQEERDMVLKQRQDEILRKRQVALDARLRLRQAKKANALANAEREEQERQKLRDEQDRRKEHFKMLEEKRINSELQREKKRNDEIRDVVLQIQADHKEAMLEKQEEKKRMVEEKMVKAALDARKRAMARQALEEHQNWRKQRAQEMAEEEMKNVKEQEWLRRHDKDAERGVLDKEDENADDAIPIEDEEILRLKLEQRAREKRKEERDVIQKKADEKVAAVESLFSSQKQRNLAEAKKAEIRRQADREKLIKKERERVSREEAALAARVKLENEKLARLQTHMQLELERRKMDALRSDEDLKKCIHRAQNLPVGTCLSVNFLPFF
;
A
#
# COMPACT_ATOMS: atom_id res chain seq x y z
N MET A 1 3.87 -5.36 -3.79
CA MET A 1 4.65 -4.34 -3.07
C MET A 1 6.12 -4.69 -3.23
N SER A 2 6.80 -4.14 -4.23
CA SER A 2 8.27 -4.09 -4.24
C SER A 2 8.73 -3.28 -3.02
N ARG A 3 9.95 -3.55 -2.54
CA ARG A 3 10.57 -2.72 -1.49
C ARG A 3 11.18 -1.48 -2.14
N ARG A 4 11.08 -0.34 -1.47
CA ARG A 4 11.81 0.89 -1.83
C ARG A 4 13.33 0.60 -1.82
N PRO A 5 14.10 1.04 -2.83
CA PRO A 5 15.56 1.02 -2.80
C PRO A 5 16.11 1.73 -1.56
N ILE A 6 17.25 1.27 -1.08
CA ILE A 6 17.94 1.88 0.07
C ILE A 6 18.54 3.25 -0.32
N GLU A 7 18.84 3.43 -1.61
CA GLU A 7 19.58 4.59 -2.14
C GLU A 7 18.69 5.80 -2.48
N THR A 8 17.38 5.61 -2.69
CA THR A 8 16.48 6.69 -3.11
C THR A 8 15.73 7.33 -1.95
N GLY A 9 16.06 8.61 -1.69
CA GLY A 9 15.36 9.50 -0.76
C GLY A 9 14.03 10.03 -1.31
N GLY A 10 13.42 11.00 -0.61
CA GLY A 10 12.17 11.63 -1.05
C GLY A 10 10.87 10.82 -0.94
N SER A 11 9.87 11.23 -1.71
CA SER A 11 8.50 10.68 -1.73
C SER A 11 8.07 10.24 -3.14
N LEU A 12 7.23 9.20 -3.25
CA LEU A 12 6.72 8.72 -4.54
C LEU A 12 5.73 9.73 -5.13
N VAL A 13 6.06 10.34 -6.28
CA VAL A 13 5.21 11.35 -6.94
C VAL A 13 4.52 10.84 -8.20
N PHE A 14 5.15 9.96 -8.98
CA PHE A 14 4.63 9.44 -10.24
C PHE A 14 4.98 7.96 -10.42
N GLN A 15 4.13 7.21 -11.11
CA GLN A 15 4.35 5.77 -11.35
C GLN A 15 3.67 5.34 -12.66
N GLU A 16 4.43 4.65 -13.52
CA GLU A 16 4.00 4.16 -14.83
C GLU A 16 4.54 2.75 -15.07
N GLY A 17 3.99 2.02 -16.05
CA GLY A 17 4.50 0.72 -16.48
C GLY A 17 4.98 0.80 -17.91
N LYS A 18 6.24 0.43 -18.17
CA LYS A 18 6.86 0.48 -19.50
C LYS A 18 7.45 -0.89 -19.87
N LYS A 19 7.49 -1.19 -21.18
CA LYS A 19 8.25 -2.30 -21.73
C LYS A 19 9.63 -1.82 -22.21
N ILE A 20 10.72 -2.43 -21.76
CA ILE A 20 12.11 -2.11 -22.16
C ILE A 20 12.81 -3.42 -22.50
N GLU A 21 13.57 -3.48 -23.61
CA GLU A 21 14.28 -4.68 -24.11
C GLU A 21 13.42 -5.97 -24.31
N GLY A 22 12.10 -5.89 -24.19
CA GLY A 22 11.19 -7.04 -24.21
C GLY A 22 10.51 -7.32 -22.86
N GLU A 23 11.12 -6.85 -21.77
CA GLU A 23 10.75 -7.10 -20.37
C GLU A 23 9.81 -5.99 -19.83
N TYR A 24 8.98 -6.32 -18.83
CA TYR A 24 8.04 -5.36 -18.22
C TYR A 24 8.61 -4.76 -16.93
N TYR A 25 8.77 -3.44 -16.93
CA TYR A 25 9.26 -2.66 -15.80
C TYR A 25 8.15 -1.78 -15.22
N ILE A 26 8.10 -1.69 -13.89
CA ILE A 26 7.36 -0.62 -13.21
C ILE A 26 8.34 0.52 -12.99
N ILE A 27 8.08 1.69 -13.56
CA ILE A 27 8.91 2.87 -13.37
C ILE A 27 8.24 3.78 -12.33
N ALA A 28 8.99 4.12 -11.29
CA ALA A 28 8.54 4.98 -10.20
C ALA A 28 9.45 6.20 -10.05
N VAL A 29 8.85 7.35 -9.84
CA VAL A 29 9.56 8.63 -9.70
C VAL A 29 9.48 9.10 -8.25
N TYR A 30 10.63 9.27 -7.62
CA TYR A 30 10.75 9.80 -6.26
C TYR A 30 11.26 11.24 -6.29
N ASP A 31 10.54 12.16 -5.67
CA ASP A 31 10.93 13.57 -5.51
C ASP A 31 11.51 13.78 -4.10
N ASP A 32 12.79 14.13 -4.02
CA ASP A 32 13.52 14.41 -2.78
C ASP A 32 13.86 15.91 -2.65
N PRO A 33 13.02 16.70 -1.95
CA PRO A 33 13.24 18.12 -1.74
C PRO A 33 14.31 18.44 -0.70
N GLU A 34 14.82 17.46 0.07
CA GLU A 34 15.96 17.66 0.97
C GLU A 34 17.29 17.59 0.20
N ARG A 35 17.31 16.86 -0.92
CA ARG A 35 18.48 16.68 -1.80
C ARG A 35 18.40 17.45 -3.12
N ASN A 36 17.27 18.06 -3.44
CA ASN A 36 16.96 18.68 -4.74
C ASN A 36 17.11 17.70 -5.93
N THR A 37 16.71 16.44 -5.73
CA THR A 37 16.90 15.35 -6.72
C THR A 37 15.60 14.59 -6.99
N VAL A 38 15.35 14.31 -8.27
CA VAL A 38 14.31 13.39 -8.73
C VAL A 38 14.96 12.07 -9.14
N SER A 39 14.50 10.95 -8.58
CA SER A 39 15.05 9.61 -8.86
C SER A 39 14.04 8.73 -9.61
N PHE A 40 14.39 8.36 -10.84
CA PHE A 40 13.63 7.40 -11.66
C PHE A 40 14.10 5.98 -11.34
N CYS A 41 13.19 5.10 -10.91
CA CYS A 41 13.47 3.73 -10.51
C CYS A 41 12.72 2.75 -11.39
N ALA A 42 13.43 1.99 -12.23
CA ALA A 42 12.85 0.88 -12.98
C ALA A 42 12.94 -0.41 -12.13
N TYR A 43 11.79 -0.90 -11.67
CA TYR A 43 11.66 -2.18 -10.97
C TYR A 43 11.37 -3.31 -11.97
N GLU A 44 12.24 -4.31 -12.01
CA GLU A 44 12.06 -5.50 -12.82
C GLU A 44 11.11 -6.49 -12.13
N LEU A 45 10.08 -6.96 -12.84
CA LEU A 45 9.03 -7.81 -12.24
C LEU A 45 9.46 -9.25 -11.96
N GLU A 46 10.52 -9.76 -12.61
CA GLU A 46 10.95 -11.16 -12.47
C GLU A 46 12.10 -11.30 -11.46
N THR A 47 13.24 -10.64 -11.66
CA THR A 47 14.37 -10.76 -10.71
C THR A 47 14.23 -9.94 -9.43
N ASN A 48 13.31 -8.97 -9.37
CA ASN A 48 13.24 -7.92 -8.35
C ASN A 48 14.47 -6.97 -8.32
N GLN A 49 15.31 -6.97 -9.35
CA GLN A 49 16.33 -5.94 -9.51
C GLN A 49 15.68 -4.56 -9.68
N THR A 50 16.37 -3.52 -9.22
CA THR A 50 15.92 -2.13 -9.37
C THR A 50 17.06 -1.29 -9.89
N TYR A 51 16.82 -0.60 -11.00
CA TYR A 51 17.80 0.25 -11.65
C TYR A 51 17.40 1.72 -11.43
N THR A 52 18.33 2.56 -10.98
CA THR A 52 18.04 3.92 -10.53
C THR A 52 18.80 4.96 -11.34
N LEU A 53 18.08 5.95 -11.86
CA LEU A 53 18.62 7.12 -12.57
C LEU A 53 18.22 8.40 -11.81
N PRO A 54 19.11 8.97 -10.99
CA PRO A 54 18.88 10.25 -10.33
C PRO A 54 19.22 11.42 -11.25
N TYR A 55 18.44 12.49 -11.16
CA TYR A 55 18.70 13.81 -11.72
C TYR A 55 18.54 14.88 -10.63
N THR A 56 19.40 15.89 -10.60
CA THR A 56 19.13 17.14 -9.89
C THR A 56 18.01 17.93 -10.58
N TYR A 57 17.33 18.84 -9.88
CA TYR A 57 16.34 19.72 -10.51
C TYR A 57 16.94 20.55 -11.67
N THR A 58 18.21 20.94 -11.58
CA THR A 58 18.93 21.67 -12.64
C THR A 58 19.14 20.83 -13.91
N GLU A 59 19.65 19.60 -13.78
CA GLU A 59 19.81 18.70 -14.93
C GLU A 59 18.44 18.34 -15.54
N LEU A 60 17.41 18.21 -14.69
CA LEU A 60 16.04 17.94 -15.12
C LEU A 60 15.45 19.09 -15.95
N ASP A 61 15.68 20.35 -15.58
CA ASP A 61 15.24 21.51 -16.37
C ASP A 61 16.06 21.68 -17.67
N GLU A 62 17.36 21.35 -17.66
CA GLU A 62 18.21 21.43 -18.85
C GLU A 62 17.75 20.49 -19.97
N LEU A 63 17.28 19.28 -19.64
CA LEU A 63 16.69 18.33 -20.61
C LEU A 63 15.51 18.94 -21.40
N PHE A 64 14.73 19.84 -20.80
CA PHE A 64 13.55 20.44 -21.44
C PHE A 64 13.82 21.83 -22.05
N ARG A 65 15.06 22.34 -22.01
CA ARG A 65 15.43 23.67 -22.53
C ARG A 65 15.06 23.91 -24.00
N TYR A 66 14.97 22.85 -24.80
CA TYR A 66 14.61 22.90 -26.22
C TYR A 66 13.15 22.50 -26.52
N ASN A 67 12.36 22.14 -25.51
CA ASN A 67 10.96 21.71 -25.66
C ASN A 67 10.02 22.67 -24.92
N SER A 68 9.46 23.64 -25.66
CA SER A 68 8.66 24.74 -25.10
C SER A 68 7.43 24.31 -24.30
N GLU A 69 6.82 23.17 -24.61
CA GLU A 69 5.65 22.65 -23.89
C GLU A 69 6.02 22.03 -22.53
N LEU A 70 7.22 21.45 -22.43
CA LEU A 70 7.75 20.84 -21.20
C LEU A 70 8.65 21.79 -20.41
N MET A 71 9.06 22.93 -20.98
CA MET A 71 9.87 23.94 -20.29
C MET A 71 9.14 24.56 -19.08
N ASN A 72 7.81 24.42 -18.96
CA ASN A 72 7.04 24.91 -17.82
C ASN A 72 7.12 23.96 -16.59
N PRO A 73 7.69 24.37 -15.43
CA PRO A 73 7.85 23.50 -14.26
C PRO A 73 6.54 23.06 -13.57
N THR A 74 5.40 23.65 -13.93
CA THR A 74 4.09 23.21 -13.42
C THR A 74 3.60 21.90 -14.05
N ASN A 75 4.09 21.54 -15.25
CA ASN A 75 3.66 20.34 -15.98
C ASN A 75 4.54 19.13 -15.64
N ARG A 76 4.64 18.80 -14.34
CA ARG A 76 5.54 17.76 -13.82
C ARG A 76 5.28 16.38 -14.42
N ASP A 77 4.02 15.97 -14.50
CA ASP A 77 3.64 14.63 -14.98
C ASP A 77 4.05 14.40 -16.45
N ALA A 78 3.89 15.40 -17.33
CA ALA A 78 4.30 15.29 -18.72
C ALA A 78 5.83 15.23 -18.89
N ARG A 79 6.59 15.92 -18.03
CA ARG A 79 8.06 15.81 -17.95
C ARG A 79 8.49 14.40 -17.52
N TYR A 80 7.85 13.86 -16.50
CA TYR A 80 8.12 12.50 -16.02
C TYR A 80 7.81 11.46 -17.11
N HIS A 81 6.67 11.59 -17.78
CA HIS A 81 6.27 10.72 -18.90
C HIS A 81 7.24 10.80 -20.09
N TRP A 82 7.64 12.01 -20.52
CA TRP A 82 8.61 12.19 -21.62
C TRP A 82 9.97 11.56 -21.33
N ILE A 83 10.41 11.59 -20.07
CA ILE A 83 11.62 10.85 -19.63
C ILE A 83 11.36 9.35 -19.70
N ILE A 84 10.23 8.88 -19.15
CA ILE A 84 9.83 7.47 -19.14
C ILE A 84 9.78 6.87 -20.55
N GLU A 85 9.17 7.54 -21.53
CA GLU A 85 9.19 7.16 -22.96
C GLU A 85 10.62 6.88 -23.48
N ARG A 86 11.64 7.57 -22.97
CA ARG A 86 13.03 7.52 -23.42
C ARG A 86 13.96 6.73 -22.50
N LEU A 87 13.48 6.19 -21.38
CA LEU A 87 14.28 5.33 -20.51
C LEU A 87 14.64 4.00 -21.18
N ASP A 88 15.93 3.69 -21.24
CA ASP A 88 16.49 2.50 -21.89
C ASP A 88 17.68 1.95 -21.08
N PHE A 89 18.21 0.79 -21.46
CA PHE A 89 19.40 0.20 -20.82
C PHE A 89 20.64 0.31 -21.70
N VAL A 90 21.75 0.77 -21.12
CA VAL A 90 23.09 0.64 -21.69
C VAL A 90 23.87 -0.40 -20.90
N VAL A 91 24.55 -1.29 -21.62
CA VAL A 91 25.53 -2.23 -21.06
C VAL A 91 26.80 -1.44 -20.72
N ALA A 92 27.01 -1.17 -19.44
CA ALA A 92 28.24 -0.56 -18.94
C ALA A 92 29.37 -1.60 -18.95
N LEU A 93 30.44 -1.32 -19.71
CA LEU A 93 31.62 -2.20 -19.76
C LEU A 93 32.43 -2.18 -18.45
N ASP A 94 32.28 -1.13 -17.63
CA ASP A 94 33.17 -0.80 -16.51
C ASP A 94 32.68 -1.32 -15.13
N SER A 95 31.97 -2.44 -15.05
CA SER A 95 31.61 -3.05 -13.75
C SER A 95 31.39 -4.56 -13.76
N THR A 96 31.95 -5.22 -12.74
CA THR A 96 32.08 -6.68 -12.60
C THR A 96 30.77 -7.43 -12.28
N SER A 97 29.62 -6.76 -12.33
CA SER A 97 28.29 -7.34 -12.03
C SER A 97 27.28 -6.95 -13.11
N SER A 98 26.99 -7.88 -14.04
CA SER A 98 25.88 -7.86 -15.03
C SER A 98 25.36 -6.47 -15.40
N GLY A 99 26.23 -5.64 -15.98
CA GLY A 99 26.12 -4.17 -15.96
C GLY A 99 25.08 -3.53 -16.87
N ARG A 100 23.78 -3.86 -16.77
CA ARG A 100 22.73 -3.00 -17.33
C ARG A 100 22.55 -1.75 -16.44
N LYS A 101 22.76 -0.56 -16.99
CA LYS A 101 22.49 0.73 -16.33
C LYS A 101 21.37 1.47 -17.05
N LEU A 102 20.42 1.99 -16.28
CA LEU A 102 19.31 2.81 -16.78
C LEU A 102 19.84 4.16 -17.29
N CYS A 103 19.47 4.54 -18.50
CA CYS A 103 19.87 5.78 -19.17
C CYS A 103 18.72 6.38 -19.98
N LEU A 104 18.96 7.55 -20.59
CA LEU A 104 18.00 8.25 -21.45
C LEU A 104 18.44 8.14 -22.92
N ALA A 105 17.60 7.55 -23.77
CA ALA A 105 17.79 7.49 -25.21
C ALA A 105 17.40 8.82 -25.90
N PRO A 106 18.03 9.17 -27.04
CA PRO A 106 17.70 10.40 -27.77
C PRO A 106 16.34 10.32 -28.48
N GLU A 107 15.91 9.13 -28.89
CA GLU A 107 14.60 8.84 -29.47
C GLU A 107 13.75 8.04 -28.46
N PRO A 108 12.41 8.18 -28.47
CA PRO A 108 11.55 7.36 -27.61
C PRO A 108 11.73 5.88 -27.91
N THR A 109 11.88 5.07 -26.87
CA THR A 109 12.12 3.62 -27.01
C THR A 109 10.91 3.00 -27.72
N PRO A 110 11.10 2.26 -28.84
CA PRO A 110 9.98 1.79 -29.65
C PRO A 110 9.16 0.75 -28.90
N GLU A 111 7.97 1.13 -28.43
CA GLU A 111 7.02 0.17 -27.89
C GLU A 111 6.59 -0.80 -28.99
N GLU A 112 6.74 -2.10 -28.72
CA GLU A 112 6.24 -3.16 -29.61
C GLU A 112 4.70 -3.26 -29.54
N GLU A 113 4.02 -2.29 -30.15
CA GLU A 113 2.70 -2.54 -30.72
C GLU A 113 2.78 -3.73 -31.71
N PRO A 114 1.71 -4.53 -31.85
CA PRO A 114 1.70 -5.69 -32.74
C PRO A 114 1.75 -5.24 -34.22
N GLN A 115 2.97 -5.13 -34.75
CA GLN A 115 3.24 -4.51 -36.05
C GLN A 115 2.38 -5.06 -37.21
N GLU A 116 1.52 -4.20 -37.77
CA GLU A 116 1.05 -4.40 -39.14
C GLU A 116 2.23 -4.31 -40.12
N LYS A 117 2.44 -5.38 -40.89
CA LYS A 117 3.53 -5.47 -41.88
C LYS A 117 3.38 -4.45 -43.02
N LYS A 118 4.00 -3.27 -42.92
CA LYS A 118 4.02 -2.29 -44.01
C LYS A 118 5.44 -1.87 -44.42
N LYS A 119 5.96 -2.65 -45.38
CA LYS A 119 6.97 -2.31 -46.40
C LYS A 119 8.34 -1.81 -45.91
N LYS A 120 9.37 -2.62 -46.18
CA LYS A 120 10.76 -2.14 -46.33
C LYS A 120 10.77 -0.90 -47.24
N LYS A 121 11.30 0.22 -46.74
CA LYS A 121 11.84 1.27 -47.62
C LYS A 121 13.16 0.77 -48.19
N LYS A 122 13.56 1.31 -49.34
CA LYS A 122 14.74 0.89 -50.09
C LYS A 122 15.84 1.92 -49.85
N ASP A 123 16.84 1.56 -49.07
CA ASP A 123 18.03 2.41 -48.88
C ASP A 123 18.95 2.29 -50.10
N ASP A 124 19.43 3.43 -50.61
CA ASP A 124 20.33 3.46 -51.78
C ASP A 124 21.79 3.25 -51.35
N ALA A 125 22.30 2.05 -51.58
CA ALA A 125 23.73 1.71 -51.47
C ALA A 125 24.44 1.89 -52.84
N GLY A 126 24.45 3.12 -53.35
CA GLY A 126 24.89 3.46 -54.70
C GLY A 126 26.37 3.88 -54.84
N ALA A 127 27.33 3.05 -54.43
CA ALA A 127 28.76 3.27 -54.72
C ALA A 127 29.58 1.96 -54.66
N GLY A 128 30.63 1.83 -55.47
CA GLY A 128 31.62 0.73 -55.34
C GLY A 128 31.60 -0.37 -56.41
N GLY A 129 31.39 -0.02 -57.69
CA GLY A 129 31.43 -0.95 -58.83
C GLY A 129 32.83 -1.51 -59.17
N GLY A 130 33.50 -2.15 -58.22
CA GLY A 130 34.77 -2.84 -58.43
C GLY A 130 34.62 -4.07 -59.33
N LYS A 131 35.40 -4.15 -60.41
CA LYS A 131 35.42 -5.31 -61.29
C LYS A 131 36.13 -6.49 -60.60
N LEU A 132 35.37 -7.33 -59.89
CA LEU A 132 35.84 -8.62 -59.40
C LEU A 132 36.43 -9.44 -60.55
N ASP A 133 37.71 -9.77 -60.41
CA ASP A 133 38.52 -10.48 -61.41
C ASP A 133 37.98 -11.89 -61.68
N ALA A 134 38.22 -12.39 -62.88
CA ALA A 134 37.76 -13.70 -63.33
C ALA A 134 38.29 -14.83 -62.43
N ALA A 135 39.52 -14.74 -61.92
CA ALA A 135 40.07 -15.75 -61.01
C ALA A 135 39.34 -15.75 -59.65
N THR A 136 38.96 -14.58 -59.12
CA THR A 136 38.17 -14.50 -57.88
C THR A 136 36.73 -14.99 -58.06
N ARG A 137 36.12 -14.76 -59.23
CA ARG A 137 34.79 -15.33 -59.55
C ARG A 137 34.85 -16.85 -59.66
N ALA A 138 35.87 -17.39 -60.35
CA ALA A 138 36.05 -18.83 -60.48
C ALA A 138 36.25 -19.53 -59.14
N LYS A 139 37.03 -18.93 -58.21
CA LYS A 139 37.18 -19.44 -56.84
C LYS A 139 35.87 -19.43 -56.05
N LEU A 140 35.13 -18.32 -56.06
CA LEU A 140 33.84 -18.23 -55.35
C LEU A 140 32.78 -19.20 -55.89
N ILE A 141 32.80 -19.48 -57.21
CA ILE A 141 31.94 -20.49 -57.81
C ILE A 141 32.36 -21.91 -57.36
N ALA A 142 33.66 -22.21 -57.32
CA ALA A 142 34.15 -23.50 -56.84
C ALA A 142 33.93 -23.71 -55.32
N GLU A 143 33.99 -22.65 -54.51
CA GLU A 143 33.61 -22.71 -53.09
C GLU A 143 32.10 -22.93 -52.93
N LEU A 144 31.25 -22.32 -53.76
CA LEU A 144 29.81 -22.58 -53.78
C LEU A 144 29.47 -24.02 -54.20
N ASP A 145 30.10 -24.55 -55.24
CA ASP A 145 29.95 -25.95 -55.68
C ASP A 145 30.44 -26.99 -54.63
N THR A 146 31.17 -26.56 -53.60
CA THR A 146 31.59 -27.43 -52.48
C THR A 146 30.74 -27.27 -51.22
N MET A 147 29.74 -26.37 -51.22
CA MET A 147 28.76 -26.30 -50.13
C MET A 147 27.68 -27.38 -50.33
N ASP A 148 27.64 -28.36 -49.42
CA ASP A 148 26.61 -29.40 -49.43
C ASP A 148 25.24 -28.82 -49.05
N ASP A 149 24.49 -28.39 -50.07
CA ASP A 149 23.11 -27.89 -49.98
C ASP A 149 22.18 -28.89 -49.25
N HIS A 150 22.45 -30.19 -49.30
CA HIS A 150 21.63 -31.18 -48.61
C HIS A 150 21.87 -31.13 -47.09
N ALA A 151 23.13 -31.00 -46.67
CA ALA A 151 23.47 -30.76 -45.26
C ALA A 151 22.90 -29.41 -44.77
N LEU A 152 22.97 -28.36 -45.61
CA LEU A 152 22.39 -27.05 -45.30
C LEU A 152 20.85 -27.16 -45.11
N TYR A 153 20.15 -27.81 -46.04
CA TYR A 153 18.71 -28.08 -45.98
C TYR A 153 18.32 -28.89 -44.73
N ILE A 154 19.07 -29.93 -44.38
CA ILE A 154 18.83 -30.74 -43.17
C ILE A 154 18.97 -29.87 -41.91
N SER A 155 19.95 -28.95 -41.86
CA SER A 155 20.11 -28.01 -40.76
C SER A 155 18.92 -27.05 -40.66
N LEU A 156 18.45 -26.55 -41.81
CA LEU A 156 17.32 -25.62 -41.91
C LEU A 156 16.01 -26.26 -41.44
N VAL A 157 15.70 -27.48 -41.91
CA VAL A 157 14.51 -28.24 -41.50
C VAL A 157 14.52 -28.51 -39.98
N LYS A 158 15.66 -28.92 -39.41
CA LYS A 158 15.80 -29.12 -37.95
C LYS A 158 15.57 -27.81 -37.18
N SER A 159 16.06 -26.68 -37.68
CA SER A 159 15.79 -25.35 -37.09
C SER A 159 14.31 -24.94 -37.19
N GLU A 160 13.62 -25.30 -38.28
CA GLU A 160 12.18 -25.07 -38.44
C GLU A 160 11.37 -25.93 -37.47
N GLU A 161 11.72 -27.19 -37.27
CA GLU A 161 11.05 -28.07 -36.30
C GLU A 161 11.26 -27.56 -34.87
N ALA A 162 12.48 -27.19 -34.50
CA ALA A 162 12.77 -26.55 -33.22
C ALA A 162 11.96 -25.24 -33.04
N ARG A 163 11.83 -24.42 -34.09
CA ARG A 163 11.00 -23.20 -34.09
C ARG A 163 9.51 -23.52 -33.93
N LYS A 164 8.99 -24.57 -34.57
CA LYS A 164 7.59 -25.01 -34.45
C LYS A 164 7.30 -25.56 -33.04
N GLN A 165 8.23 -26.31 -32.45
CA GLN A 165 8.16 -26.78 -31.07
C GLN A 165 8.23 -25.61 -30.06
N PHE A 166 9.13 -24.65 -30.27
CA PHE A 166 9.22 -23.45 -29.44
C PHE A 166 7.94 -22.61 -29.49
N LEU A 167 7.39 -22.35 -30.69
CA LEU A 167 6.15 -21.58 -30.85
C LEU A 167 4.94 -22.30 -30.22
N THR A 168 4.82 -23.62 -30.39
CA THR A 168 3.74 -24.38 -29.75
C THR A 168 3.87 -24.42 -28.23
N ALA A 169 5.10 -24.54 -27.68
CA ALA A 169 5.35 -24.41 -26.25
C ALA A 169 5.04 -22.99 -25.70
N LEU A 170 5.34 -21.94 -26.47
CA LEU A 170 5.03 -20.55 -26.15
C LEU A 170 3.51 -20.31 -26.14
N HIS A 171 2.79 -20.80 -27.16
CA HIS A 171 1.32 -20.76 -27.17
C HIS A 171 0.70 -21.57 -26.01
N ALA A 172 1.30 -22.71 -25.63
CA ALA A 172 0.87 -23.49 -24.48
C ALA A 172 1.07 -22.72 -23.16
N LYS A 173 2.25 -22.11 -22.94
CA LYS A 173 2.51 -21.20 -21.80
C LYS A 173 1.48 -20.07 -21.74
N ARG A 174 1.26 -19.34 -22.85
CA ARG A 174 0.29 -18.23 -22.93
C ARG A 174 -1.14 -18.66 -22.60
N ARG A 175 -1.59 -19.84 -23.06
CA ARG A 175 -2.90 -20.41 -22.69
C ARG A 175 -2.98 -20.73 -21.20
N LEU A 176 -1.92 -21.31 -20.63
CA LEU A 176 -1.84 -21.66 -19.20
C LEU A 176 -1.85 -20.40 -18.31
N GLU A 177 -1.21 -19.32 -18.77
CA GLU A 177 -1.26 -18.00 -18.12
C GLU A 177 -2.62 -17.32 -18.23
N GLN A 178 -3.29 -17.40 -19.39
CA GLN A 178 -4.68 -16.95 -19.55
C GLN A 178 -5.62 -17.70 -18.59
N ILE A 179 -5.45 -19.02 -18.43
CA ILE A 179 -6.22 -19.80 -17.44
C ILE A 179 -5.89 -19.36 -16.00
N LYS A 180 -4.61 -19.13 -15.67
CA LYS A 180 -4.20 -18.58 -14.36
C LYS A 180 -4.70 -17.15 -14.12
N ALA A 181 -4.86 -16.34 -15.15
CA ALA A 181 -5.47 -15.02 -15.06
C ALA A 181 -6.98 -15.14 -14.81
N GLY A 182 -7.69 -15.95 -15.59
CA GLY A 182 -9.12 -16.24 -15.39
C GLY A 182 -9.43 -16.79 -14.00
N GLN A 183 -8.61 -17.72 -13.49
CA GLN A 183 -8.74 -18.23 -12.11
C GLN A 183 -8.48 -17.17 -11.03
N ARG A 184 -7.65 -16.15 -11.30
CA ARG A 184 -7.44 -15.02 -10.38
C ARG A 184 -8.63 -14.06 -10.41
N CYS A 185 -9.21 -13.79 -11.58
CA CYS A 185 -10.45 -13.02 -11.71
C CYS A 185 -11.61 -13.74 -11.01
N HIS A 186 -11.87 -15.02 -11.33
CA HIS A 186 -12.95 -15.81 -10.73
C HIS A 186 -12.88 -15.84 -9.19
N LYS A 187 -11.67 -15.95 -8.62
CA LYS A 187 -11.48 -15.86 -7.16
C LYS A 187 -11.73 -14.47 -6.60
N LEU A 188 -11.38 -13.40 -7.31
CA LEU A 188 -11.75 -12.03 -6.91
C LEU A 188 -13.25 -11.81 -6.99
N ASP A 189 -13.94 -12.41 -7.96
CA ASP A 189 -15.39 -12.32 -8.12
C ASP A 189 -16.14 -13.14 -7.05
N GLU A 190 -15.67 -14.35 -6.73
CA GLU A 190 -16.12 -15.13 -5.57
C GLU A 190 -15.95 -14.34 -4.25
N ASP A 191 -14.81 -13.70 -4.05
CA ASP A 191 -14.51 -12.95 -2.83
C ASP A 191 -15.35 -11.66 -2.73
N GLN A 192 -15.63 -11.00 -3.86
CA GLN A 192 -16.59 -9.90 -3.95
C GLN A 192 -18.02 -10.36 -3.65
N GLU A 193 -18.47 -11.45 -4.25
CA GLU A 193 -19.82 -11.98 -4.05
C GLU A 193 -20.04 -12.42 -2.61
N GLN A 194 -19.03 -13.04 -1.97
CA GLN A 194 -19.05 -13.36 -0.54
C GLN A 194 -19.13 -12.11 0.35
N ARG A 195 -18.42 -11.02 -0.01
CA ARG A 195 -18.50 -9.73 0.71
C ARG A 195 -19.88 -9.10 0.56
N MET A 196 -20.45 -9.13 -0.65
CA MET A 196 -21.81 -8.63 -0.93
C MET A 196 -22.87 -9.45 -0.19
N LYS A 197 -22.77 -10.79 -0.18
CA LYS A 197 -23.64 -11.67 0.61
C LYS A 197 -23.57 -11.38 2.11
N LYS A 198 -22.37 -11.14 2.66
CA LYS A 198 -22.20 -10.73 4.08
C LYS A 198 -22.79 -9.35 4.37
N LEU A 199 -22.59 -8.36 3.51
CA LEU A 199 -23.18 -7.02 3.65
C LEU A 199 -24.71 -7.06 3.54
N GLN A 200 -25.26 -7.89 2.65
CA GLN A 200 -26.69 -8.09 2.52
C GLN A 200 -27.29 -8.78 3.75
N GLN A 201 -26.65 -9.84 4.27
CA GLN A 201 -27.04 -10.48 5.53
C GLN A 201 -27.03 -9.48 6.71
N GLN A 202 -26.00 -8.62 6.83
CA GLN A 202 -25.96 -7.56 7.83
C GLN A 202 -27.09 -6.54 7.65
N ARG A 203 -27.33 -6.10 6.42
CA ARG A 203 -28.41 -5.15 6.09
C ARG A 203 -29.80 -5.74 6.41
N ASP A 204 -30.01 -7.01 6.13
CA ASP A 204 -31.29 -7.69 6.37
C ASP A 204 -31.47 -8.03 7.87
N PHE A 205 -30.40 -8.34 8.61
CA PHE A 205 -30.44 -8.42 10.07
C PHE A 205 -30.79 -7.06 10.72
N ILE A 206 -30.23 -5.96 10.20
CA ILE A 206 -30.58 -4.60 10.65
C ILE A 206 -32.06 -4.28 10.34
N LYS A 207 -32.56 -4.64 9.14
CA LYS A 207 -34.00 -4.51 8.81
C LYS A 207 -34.88 -5.32 9.76
N GLN A 208 -34.56 -6.60 10.00
CA GLN A 208 -35.32 -7.46 10.91
C GLN A 208 -35.37 -6.87 12.31
N LYS A 209 -34.23 -6.41 12.85
CA LYS A 209 -34.15 -5.76 14.16
C LYS A 209 -34.92 -4.44 14.21
N ALA A 210 -34.95 -3.67 13.12
CA ALA A 210 -35.75 -2.46 13.01
C ALA A 210 -37.27 -2.74 12.94
N VAL A 211 -37.69 -3.80 12.23
CA VAL A 211 -39.08 -4.27 12.20
C VAL A 211 -39.51 -4.75 13.59
N GLN A 212 -38.72 -5.61 14.24
CA GLN A 212 -38.96 -6.04 15.63
C GLN A 212 -39.08 -4.83 16.57
N TYR A 213 -38.21 -3.83 16.45
CA TYR A 213 -38.31 -2.62 17.29
C TYR A 213 -39.58 -1.80 17.00
N GLN A 214 -40.06 -1.75 15.75
CA GLN A 214 -41.36 -1.14 15.42
C GLN A 214 -42.54 -1.96 15.94
N GLU A 215 -42.44 -3.28 15.95
CA GLU A 215 -43.46 -4.18 16.51
C GLU A 215 -43.52 -4.06 18.04
N ASP A 216 -42.38 -4.12 18.73
CA ASP A 216 -42.22 -3.77 20.15
C ASP A 216 -42.86 -2.41 20.50
N GLN A 217 -42.65 -1.39 19.65
CA GLN A 217 -43.21 -0.05 19.85
C GLN A 217 -44.73 -0.01 19.59
N LYS A 218 -45.24 -0.82 18.63
CA LYS A 218 -46.69 -0.99 18.43
C LYS A 218 -47.31 -1.74 19.60
N GLU A 219 -46.71 -2.82 20.09
CA GLU A 219 -47.19 -3.56 21.27
C GLU A 219 -47.20 -2.68 22.51
N LYS A 220 -46.12 -1.92 22.78
CA LYS A 220 -46.07 -0.95 23.89
C LYS A 220 -47.18 0.09 23.78
N LYS A 221 -47.45 0.63 22.59
CA LYS A 221 -48.58 1.54 22.33
C LYS A 221 -49.93 0.85 22.54
N MET A 222 -50.11 -0.39 22.10
CA MET A 222 -51.34 -1.17 22.30
C MET A 222 -51.57 -1.54 23.77
N THR A 223 -50.53 -1.81 24.56
CA THR A 223 -50.65 -2.03 26.01
C THR A 223 -50.92 -0.74 26.77
N MET A 224 -50.32 0.38 26.37
CA MET A 224 -50.63 1.70 26.90
C MET A 224 -52.08 2.10 26.61
N ALA A 225 -52.56 1.88 25.38
CA ALA A 225 -53.95 2.12 24.99
C ALA A 225 -54.92 1.27 25.82
N LYS A 226 -54.64 -0.04 26.00
CA LYS A 226 -55.45 -0.91 26.87
C LYS A 226 -55.44 -0.49 28.33
N MET A 227 -54.33 0.03 28.87
CA MET A 227 -54.35 0.61 30.22
C MET A 227 -55.18 1.90 30.29
N ALA A 228 -55.11 2.77 29.28
CA ALA A 228 -55.95 3.96 29.20
C ALA A 228 -57.44 3.62 29.07
N GLU A 229 -57.80 2.60 28.28
CA GLU A 229 -59.17 2.06 28.21
C GLU A 229 -59.65 1.52 29.56
N LEU A 230 -58.81 0.77 30.28
CA LEU A 230 -59.14 0.24 31.61
C LEU A 230 -59.27 1.35 32.67
N MET A 231 -58.43 2.39 32.61
CA MET A 231 -58.56 3.58 33.46
C MET A 231 -59.86 4.34 33.15
N ASN A 232 -60.14 4.61 31.88
CA ASN A 232 -61.40 5.23 31.45
C ASN A 232 -62.63 4.41 31.86
N GLN A 233 -62.55 3.07 31.81
CA GLN A 233 -63.62 2.19 32.30
C GLN A 233 -63.79 2.28 33.82
N ALA A 234 -62.69 2.31 34.59
CA ALA A 234 -62.72 2.47 36.04
C ALA A 234 -63.28 3.83 36.48
N GLU A 235 -62.92 4.92 35.78
CA GLU A 235 -63.49 6.25 35.99
C GLU A 235 -64.98 6.31 35.65
N ASN A 236 -65.39 5.74 34.51
CA ASN A 236 -66.81 5.64 34.14
C ASN A 236 -67.60 4.77 35.14
N GLU A 237 -67.00 3.73 35.71
CA GLU A 237 -67.61 2.98 36.82
C GLU A 237 -67.70 3.80 38.11
N ALA A 238 -66.68 4.60 38.45
CA ALA A 238 -66.70 5.48 39.62
C ALA A 238 -67.80 6.54 39.48
N VAL A 239 -67.96 7.14 38.31
CA VAL A 239 -69.06 8.07 37.97
C VAL A 239 -70.42 7.37 38.08
N LYS A 240 -70.57 6.16 37.52
CA LYS A 240 -71.82 5.37 37.66
C LYS A 240 -72.14 5.01 39.11
N LYS A 241 -71.13 4.66 39.92
CA LYS A 241 -71.26 4.38 41.37
C LYS A 241 -71.63 5.65 42.16
N ALA A 242 -71.09 6.81 41.79
CA ALA A 242 -71.46 8.10 42.39
C ALA A 242 -72.90 8.53 42.01
N LEU A 243 -73.32 8.29 40.78
CA LEU A 243 -74.70 8.54 40.32
C LEU A 243 -75.71 7.61 41.01
N LYS A 244 -75.42 6.31 41.15
CA LYS A 244 -76.25 5.38 41.95
C LYS A 244 -76.38 5.85 43.39
N LYS A 245 -75.28 6.18 44.08
CA LYS A 245 -75.32 6.73 45.45
C LYS A 245 -76.13 8.04 45.59
N LYS A 246 -76.37 8.80 44.51
CA LYS A 246 -77.30 9.95 44.50
C LYS A 246 -78.76 9.54 44.24
N ALA A 247 -79.02 8.48 43.48
CA ALA A 247 -80.34 7.92 43.25
C ALA A 247 -80.86 7.14 44.48
N ASP A 248 -80.01 6.30 45.09
CA ASP A 248 -80.34 5.46 46.24
C ASP A 248 -80.77 6.35 47.43
N LYS A 249 -80.00 7.41 47.74
CA LYS A 249 -80.36 8.44 48.73
C LYS A 249 -81.64 9.25 48.41
N LYS A 250 -82.19 9.11 47.20
CA LYS A 250 -83.46 9.72 46.79
C LYS A 250 -84.64 8.74 46.94
N ALA A 251 -84.40 7.44 46.72
CA ALA A 251 -85.37 6.36 46.98
C ALA A 251 -85.57 6.10 48.48
N GLU A 252 -84.48 6.11 49.27
CA GLU A 252 -84.49 5.90 50.72
C GLU A 252 -85.32 6.96 51.50
N ARG A 253 -85.62 8.11 50.85
CA ARG A 253 -86.53 9.15 51.36
C ARG A 253 -88.00 8.97 50.96
N ALA A 254 -88.33 8.02 50.09
CA ALA A 254 -89.70 7.73 49.64
C ALA A 254 -90.35 6.62 50.48
N ASP A 255 -89.67 5.48 50.63
CA ASP A 255 -90.30 4.24 51.14
C ASP A 255 -90.66 4.29 52.64
N TRP A 256 -90.02 5.17 53.42
CA TRP A 256 -90.37 5.39 54.84
C TRP A 256 -91.79 5.96 55.06
N ARG A 257 -92.52 6.34 54.00
CA ARG A 257 -93.90 6.85 54.07
C ARG A 257 -94.98 5.85 53.64
N ALA A 258 -94.63 4.70 53.08
CA ALA A 258 -95.61 3.73 52.56
C ALA A 258 -96.02 2.63 53.57
N ALA A 259 -95.15 2.31 54.53
CA ALA A 259 -95.21 1.07 55.30
C ALA A 259 -96.02 1.13 56.63
N ARG A 260 -97.04 2.00 56.76
CA ARG A 260 -97.72 2.22 58.06
C ARG A 260 -99.25 2.31 58.07
N GLN A 261 -99.94 1.85 57.01
CA GLN A 261 -101.41 2.06 56.92
C GLN A 261 -102.22 0.95 56.23
N LYS A 262 -101.74 -0.31 56.20
CA LYS A 262 -102.47 -1.40 55.51
C LYS A 262 -102.49 -2.77 56.23
N GLU A 263 -102.12 -2.82 57.51
CA GLU A 263 -101.79 -4.08 58.22
C GLU A 263 -102.51 -4.22 59.59
N ARG A 264 -103.70 -3.64 59.79
CA ARG A 264 -104.33 -3.62 61.14
C ARG A 264 -105.83 -3.91 61.29
N GLU A 265 -106.62 -4.14 60.23
CA GLU A 265 -108.09 -4.18 60.39
C GLU A 265 -108.84 -5.37 59.73
N ARG A 266 -108.16 -6.35 59.09
CA ARG A 266 -108.85 -7.50 58.46
C ARG A 266 -108.28 -8.89 58.82
N GLU A 267 -107.73 -8.98 60.02
CA GLU A 267 -107.90 -10.17 60.87
C GLU A 267 -109.39 -10.31 61.30
N ALA A 268 -109.89 -11.41 61.85
CA ALA A 268 -109.34 -12.77 61.99
C ALA A 268 -110.43 -13.87 61.73
N ALA A 269 -111.68 -13.47 61.49
CA ALA A 269 -112.85 -14.26 61.90
C ALA A 269 -113.39 -15.30 60.89
N ARG A 270 -113.03 -15.25 59.60
CA ARG A 270 -113.63 -16.11 58.55
C ARG A 270 -112.66 -17.04 57.80
N ALA A 271 -111.35 -16.94 58.05
CA ALA A 271 -110.35 -17.66 57.25
C ALA A 271 -110.03 -19.10 57.71
N ARG A 272 -110.29 -19.46 58.98
CA ARG A 272 -109.70 -20.69 59.57
C ARG A 272 -110.24 -22.00 58.96
N LYS A 273 -111.55 -22.17 58.77
CA LYS A 273 -112.14 -23.41 58.23
C LYS A 273 -112.02 -23.60 56.71
N ALA A 274 -111.66 -22.56 55.96
CA ALA A 274 -111.36 -22.67 54.52
C ALA A 274 -109.86 -22.94 54.26
N LYS A 275 -108.99 -22.57 55.21
CA LYS A 275 -107.55 -22.75 55.10
C LYS A 275 -107.14 -24.22 55.17
N GLU A 276 -107.64 -25.01 56.11
CA GLU A 276 -107.18 -26.39 56.34
C GLU A 276 -107.25 -27.25 55.07
N LEU A 277 -108.40 -27.22 54.38
CA LEU A 277 -108.62 -27.96 53.12
C LEU A 277 -107.78 -27.42 51.94
N GLN A 278 -107.48 -26.12 51.91
CA GLN A 278 -106.54 -25.54 50.94
C GLN A 278 -105.08 -25.86 51.29
N GLU A 279 -104.72 -25.90 52.58
CA GLU A 279 -103.37 -26.19 53.06
C GLU A 279 -102.98 -27.64 52.82
N GLU A 280 -103.90 -28.60 52.86
CA GLU A 280 -103.63 -29.98 52.42
C GLU A 280 -103.34 -30.06 50.93
N GLN A 281 -104.12 -29.39 50.08
CA GLN A 281 -103.84 -29.27 48.64
C GLN A 281 -102.51 -28.54 48.40
N TYR A 282 -102.22 -27.49 49.16
CA TYR A 282 -100.94 -26.77 49.10
C TYR A 282 -99.76 -27.64 49.54
N ARG A 283 -99.91 -28.49 50.57
CA ARG A 283 -98.88 -29.45 51.01
C ARG A 283 -98.62 -30.51 49.95
N MET A 284 -99.66 -31.00 49.27
CA MET A 284 -99.49 -31.96 48.16
C MET A 284 -98.82 -31.32 46.93
N LEU A 285 -99.19 -30.08 46.58
CA LEU A 285 -98.52 -29.31 45.53
C LEU A 285 -97.09 -28.90 45.91
N ALA A 286 -96.83 -28.58 47.18
CA ALA A 286 -95.49 -28.27 47.70
C ALA A 286 -94.57 -29.50 47.65
N LYS A 287 -95.06 -30.70 48.04
CA LYS A 287 -94.32 -31.96 47.88
C LYS A 287 -93.96 -32.22 46.41
N ARG A 288 -94.91 -32.03 45.47
CA ARG A 288 -94.63 -32.15 44.04
C ARG A 288 -93.62 -31.10 43.53
N ARG A 289 -93.69 -29.86 44.02
CA ARG A 289 -92.70 -28.81 43.70
C ARG A 289 -91.31 -29.13 44.25
N ALA A 290 -91.21 -29.65 45.47
CA ALA A 290 -89.95 -30.05 46.09
C ALA A 290 -89.26 -31.16 45.30
N ILE A 291 -89.97 -32.22 44.92
CA ILE A 291 -89.43 -33.32 44.09
C ILE A 291 -88.89 -32.76 42.75
N VAL A 292 -89.67 -31.91 42.06
CA VAL A 292 -89.24 -31.29 40.79
C VAL A 292 -88.09 -30.29 40.98
N GLN A 293 -87.90 -29.72 42.18
CA GLN A 293 -86.72 -28.91 42.51
C GLN A 293 -85.50 -29.79 42.78
N GLU A 294 -85.64 -30.88 43.53
CA GLU A 294 -84.57 -31.85 43.78
C GLU A 294 -84.06 -32.51 42.48
N GLU A 295 -84.97 -32.89 41.57
CA GLU A 295 -84.62 -33.37 40.22
C GLU A 295 -83.81 -32.33 39.43
N ARG A 296 -84.25 -31.06 39.45
CA ARG A 296 -83.55 -29.96 38.77
C ARG A 296 -82.18 -29.69 39.39
N ASP A 297 -82.06 -29.70 40.71
CA ASP A 297 -80.82 -29.48 41.43
C ASP A 297 -79.83 -30.64 41.24
N MET A 298 -80.33 -31.88 41.10
CA MET A 298 -79.52 -33.03 40.69
C MET A 298 -78.98 -32.90 39.27
N VAL A 299 -79.82 -32.47 38.31
CA VAL A 299 -79.38 -32.20 36.92
C VAL A 299 -78.40 -31.02 36.87
N LEU A 300 -78.58 -29.99 37.71
CA LEU A 300 -77.64 -28.87 37.82
C LEU A 300 -76.30 -29.29 38.42
N LYS A 301 -76.29 -30.13 39.47
CA LYS A 301 -75.06 -30.72 40.03
C LYS A 301 -74.31 -31.55 38.99
N GLN A 302 -74.99 -32.47 38.30
CA GLN A 302 -74.39 -33.28 37.23
C GLN A 302 -73.76 -32.41 36.12
N ARG A 303 -74.44 -31.33 35.71
CA ARG A 303 -73.89 -30.36 34.75
C ARG A 303 -72.68 -29.59 35.30
N GLN A 304 -72.68 -29.23 36.59
CA GLN A 304 -71.52 -28.59 37.24
C GLN A 304 -70.33 -29.55 37.31
N ASP A 305 -70.54 -30.81 37.70
CA ASP A 305 -69.50 -31.85 37.73
C ASP A 305 -68.92 -32.13 36.34
N GLU A 306 -69.76 -32.17 35.29
CA GLU A 306 -69.29 -32.24 33.90
C GLU A 306 -68.42 -31.04 33.52
N ILE A 307 -68.83 -29.82 33.87
CA ILE A 307 -68.08 -28.59 33.57
C ILE A 307 -66.73 -28.60 34.31
N LEU A 308 -66.71 -29.05 35.57
CA LEU A 308 -65.48 -29.19 36.36
C LEU A 308 -64.54 -30.24 35.76
N ARG A 309 -65.05 -31.44 35.40
CA ARG A 309 -64.27 -32.49 34.71
C ARG A 309 -63.69 -31.99 33.38
N LYS A 310 -64.52 -31.35 32.53
CA LYS A 310 -64.10 -30.76 31.24
C LYS A 310 -63.04 -29.67 31.44
N ARG A 311 -63.18 -28.83 32.47
CA ARG A 311 -62.20 -27.80 32.84
C ARG A 311 -60.88 -28.41 33.34
N GLN A 312 -60.92 -29.49 34.10
CA GLN A 312 -59.71 -30.16 34.62
C GLN A 312 -58.93 -30.84 33.49
N VAL A 313 -59.59 -31.59 32.60
CA VAL A 313 -58.96 -32.16 31.39
C VAL A 313 -58.31 -31.06 30.53
N ALA A 314 -58.96 -29.90 30.36
CA ALA A 314 -58.39 -28.77 29.64
C ALA A 314 -57.17 -28.13 30.33
N LEU A 315 -57.14 -28.11 31.67
CA LEU A 315 -55.97 -27.67 32.44
C LEU A 315 -54.81 -28.65 32.29
N ASP A 316 -55.06 -29.95 32.42
CA ASP A 316 -54.04 -31.00 32.31
C ASP A 316 -53.44 -31.06 30.90
N ALA A 317 -54.26 -30.93 29.86
CA ALA A 317 -53.80 -30.81 28.47
C ALA A 317 -52.90 -29.58 28.28
N ARG A 318 -53.25 -28.43 28.87
CA ARG A 318 -52.43 -27.21 28.84
C ARG A 318 -51.13 -27.34 29.64
N LEU A 319 -51.13 -28.15 30.70
CA LEU A 319 -49.96 -28.46 31.53
C LEU A 319 -48.98 -29.38 30.78
N ARG A 320 -49.49 -30.45 30.17
CA ARG A 320 -48.72 -31.34 29.27
C ARG A 320 -48.15 -30.59 28.08
N LEU A 321 -48.92 -29.69 27.44
CA LEU A 321 -48.42 -28.85 26.34
C LEU A 321 -47.28 -27.91 26.80
N ARG A 322 -47.34 -27.37 28.02
CA ARG A 322 -46.26 -26.57 28.61
C ARG A 322 -45.01 -27.41 28.91
N GLN A 323 -45.17 -28.64 29.39
CA GLN A 323 -44.05 -29.57 29.61
C GLN A 323 -43.40 -29.98 28.29
N ALA A 324 -44.17 -30.37 27.28
CA ALA A 324 -43.65 -30.69 25.94
C ALA A 324 -42.92 -29.50 25.28
N LYS A 325 -43.46 -28.27 25.40
CA LYS A 325 -42.77 -27.06 24.93
C LYS A 325 -41.46 -26.78 25.68
N LYS A 326 -41.38 -27.07 26.98
CA LYS A 326 -40.12 -26.97 27.74
C LYS A 326 -39.10 -28.04 27.31
N ALA A 327 -39.53 -29.29 27.12
CA ALA A 327 -38.67 -30.38 26.65
C ALA A 327 -38.07 -30.07 25.26
N ASN A 328 -38.91 -29.64 24.31
CA ASN A 328 -38.44 -29.27 22.97
C ASN A 328 -37.53 -28.03 22.99
N ALA A 329 -37.77 -27.05 23.89
CA ALA A 329 -36.88 -25.90 24.05
C ALA A 329 -35.50 -26.29 24.59
N LEU A 330 -35.45 -27.23 25.56
CA LEU A 330 -34.19 -27.78 26.08
C LEU A 330 -33.43 -28.57 25.01
N ALA A 331 -34.11 -29.48 24.29
CA ALA A 331 -33.50 -30.26 23.22
C ALA A 331 -33.00 -29.40 22.05
N ASN A 332 -33.63 -28.27 21.76
CA ASN A 332 -33.13 -27.32 20.77
C ASN A 332 -31.91 -26.54 21.29
N ALA A 333 -31.93 -26.09 22.56
CA ALA A 333 -30.78 -25.41 23.16
C ALA A 333 -29.54 -26.31 23.23
N GLU A 334 -29.71 -27.59 23.56
CA GLU A 334 -28.65 -28.60 23.56
C GLU A 334 -28.04 -28.79 22.16
N ARG A 335 -28.89 -28.83 21.11
CA ARG A 335 -28.41 -28.88 19.71
C ARG A 335 -27.65 -27.62 19.31
N GLU A 336 -28.14 -26.44 19.65
CA GLU A 336 -27.42 -25.18 19.41
C GLU A 336 -26.06 -25.16 20.12
N GLU A 337 -25.97 -25.70 21.34
CA GLU A 337 -24.70 -25.79 22.08
C GLU A 337 -23.73 -26.78 21.43
N GLN A 338 -24.19 -27.96 21.01
CA GLN A 338 -23.39 -28.92 20.24
C GLN A 338 -22.90 -28.34 18.89
N GLU A 339 -23.72 -27.57 18.17
CA GLU A 339 -23.31 -26.90 16.93
C GLU A 339 -22.30 -25.77 17.19
N ARG A 340 -22.49 -24.97 18.24
CA ARG A 340 -21.51 -23.96 18.68
C ARG A 340 -20.19 -24.59 19.11
N GLN A 341 -20.21 -25.78 19.71
CA GLN A 341 -19.00 -26.51 20.08
C GLN A 341 -18.26 -27.03 18.84
N LYS A 342 -18.95 -27.70 17.90
CA LYS A 342 -18.37 -28.10 16.60
C LYS A 342 -17.75 -26.91 15.83
N LEU A 343 -18.40 -25.74 15.86
CA LEU A 343 -17.88 -24.52 15.27
C LEU A 343 -16.62 -23.97 15.96
N ARG A 344 -16.44 -24.21 17.28
CA ARG A 344 -15.18 -23.92 17.98
C ARG A 344 -14.10 -24.91 17.59
N ASP A 345 -14.40 -26.21 17.65
CA ASP A 345 -13.46 -27.28 17.29
C ASP A 345 -12.96 -27.13 15.84
N GLU A 346 -13.83 -26.75 14.90
CA GLU A 346 -13.42 -26.39 13.53
C GLU A 346 -12.55 -25.13 13.47
N GLN A 347 -12.87 -24.08 14.22
CA GLN A 347 -12.04 -22.87 14.26
C GLN A 347 -10.66 -23.14 14.87
N ASP A 348 -10.58 -23.98 15.89
CA ASP A 348 -9.33 -24.31 16.55
C ASP A 348 -8.47 -25.24 15.68
N ARG A 349 -9.04 -26.25 15.03
CA ARG A 349 -8.36 -27.03 13.98
C ARG A 349 -7.85 -26.16 12.82
N ARG A 350 -8.62 -25.14 12.42
CA ARG A 350 -8.16 -24.16 11.40
C ARG A 350 -6.98 -23.32 11.93
N LYS A 351 -7.02 -22.87 13.19
CA LYS A 351 -5.88 -22.14 13.82
C LYS A 351 -4.64 -23.02 13.93
N GLU A 352 -4.77 -24.28 14.31
CA GLU A 352 -3.68 -25.27 14.36
C GLU A 352 -3.08 -25.51 12.98
N HIS A 353 -3.91 -25.67 11.95
CA HIS A 353 -3.45 -25.79 10.56
C HIS A 353 -2.72 -24.51 10.09
N PHE A 354 -3.21 -23.32 10.45
CA PHE A 354 -2.50 -22.07 10.17
C PHE A 354 -1.15 -21.98 10.90
N LYS A 355 -1.08 -22.33 12.20
CA LYS A 355 0.18 -22.41 12.96
C LYS A 355 1.16 -23.37 12.28
N MET A 356 0.73 -24.57 11.90
CA MET A 356 1.56 -25.56 11.20
C MET A 356 2.08 -25.08 9.84
N LEU A 357 1.34 -24.21 9.13
CA LEU A 357 1.83 -23.55 7.91
C LEU A 357 2.79 -22.39 8.22
N GLU A 358 2.53 -21.63 9.27
CA GLU A 358 3.36 -20.51 9.72
C GLU A 358 4.70 -20.98 10.28
N GLU A 359 4.73 -22.04 11.08
CA GLU A 359 5.95 -22.74 11.53
C GLU A 359 6.76 -23.32 10.36
N LYS A 360 6.10 -23.92 9.35
CA LYS A 360 6.78 -24.36 8.13
C LYS A 360 7.38 -23.19 7.34
N ARG A 361 6.68 -22.06 7.29
CA ARG A 361 7.18 -20.83 6.66
C ARG A 361 8.37 -20.26 7.42
N ILE A 362 8.26 -20.11 8.74
CA ILE A 362 9.34 -19.60 9.62
C ILE A 362 10.57 -20.50 9.51
N ASN A 363 10.42 -21.83 9.53
CA ASN A 363 11.55 -22.75 9.35
C ASN A 363 12.19 -22.64 7.96
N SER A 364 11.41 -22.39 6.90
CA SER A 364 11.93 -22.14 5.54
C SER A 364 12.66 -20.79 5.43
N GLU A 365 12.14 -19.74 6.06
CA GLU A 365 12.79 -18.43 6.13
C GLU A 365 14.08 -18.50 6.97
N LEU A 366 14.08 -19.20 8.10
CA LEU A 366 15.26 -19.48 8.93
C LEU A 366 16.31 -20.31 8.19
N GLN A 367 15.93 -21.28 7.37
CA GLN A 367 16.88 -22.02 6.51
C GLN A 367 17.50 -21.12 5.43
N ARG A 368 16.72 -20.22 4.82
CA ARG A 368 17.23 -19.22 3.86
C ARG A 368 18.09 -18.15 4.52
N GLU A 369 17.86 -17.85 5.79
CA GLU A 369 18.69 -16.95 6.59
C GLU A 369 20.00 -17.61 7.00
N LYS A 370 19.97 -18.86 7.46
CA LYS A 370 21.20 -19.65 7.70
C LYS A 370 22.08 -19.73 6.46
N LYS A 371 21.51 -20.13 5.31
CA LYS A 371 22.26 -20.15 4.04
C LYS A 371 22.92 -18.81 3.72
N ARG A 372 22.19 -17.69 3.79
CA ARG A 372 22.76 -16.36 3.56
C ARG A 372 23.82 -15.96 4.58
N ASN A 373 23.67 -16.36 5.84
CA ASN A 373 24.69 -16.11 6.87
C ASN A 373 25.95 -16.95 6.67
N ASP A 374 25.82 -18.17 6.12
CA ASP A 374 26.96 -19.02 5.75
C ASP A 374 27.62 -18.52 4.44
N GLU A 375 26.84 -18.13 3.43
CA GLU A 375 27.32 -17.43 2.21
C GLU A 375 28.09 -16.13 2.58
N ILE A 376 27.60 -15.33 3.53
CA ILE A 376 28.28 -14.13 4.04
C ILE A 376 29.57 -14.49 4.79
N ARG A 377 29.61 -15.60 5.55
CA ARG A 377 30.83 -16.07 6.21
C ARG A 377 31.89 -16.49 5.20
N ASP A 378 31.51 -17.22 4.16
CA ASP A 378 32.43 -17.67 3.12
C ASP A 378 33.02 -16.46 2.36
N VAL A 379 32.20 -15.46 2.01
CA VAL A 379 32.68 -14.19 1.42
C VAL A 379 33.61 -13.43 2.37
N VAL A 380 33.31 -13.37 3.67
CA VAL A 380 34.20 -12.71 4.67
C VAL A 380 35.51 -13.48 4.85
N LEU A 381 35.50 -14.81 4.79
CA LEU A 381 36.71 -15.64 4.82
C LEU A 381 37.54 -15.45 3.55
N GLN A 382 36.90 -15.32 2.40
CA GLN A 382 37.56 -15.05 1.12
C GLN A 382 38.24 -13.67 1.13
N ILE A 383 37.52 -12.61 1.51
CA ILE A 383 38.10 -11.26 1.70
C ILE A 383 39.28 -11.27 2.69
N GLN A 384 39.22 -12.11 3.73
CA GLN A 384 40.35 -12.30 4.68
C GLN A 384 41.51 -13.13 4.12
N ALA A 385 41.31 -13.93 3.07
CA ALA A 385 42.38 -14.62 2.34
C ALA A 385 43.03 -13.64 1.34
N ASP A 386 42.22 -13.01 0.49
CA ASP A 386 42.63 -12.00 -0.50
C ASP A 386 43.45 -10.87 0.16
N HIS A 387 43.01 -10.40 1.33
CA HIS A 387 43.73 -9.36 2.09
C HIS A 387 45.08 -9.84 2.64
N LYS A 388 45.23 -11.13 2.98
CA LYS A 388 46.53 -11.70 3.40
C LYS A 388 47.46 -11.85 2.22
N GLU A 389 46.94 -12.31 1.08
CA GLU A 389 47.71 -12.46 -0.16
C GLU A 389 48.23 -11.10 -0.65
N ALA A 390 47.35 -10.09 -0.78
CA ALA A 390 47.75 -8.72 -1.12
C ALA A 390 48.69 -8.06 -0.08
N MET A 391 48.71 -8.54 1.17
CA MET A 391 49.67 -8.10 2.19
C MET A 391 51.02 -8.85 2.14
N LEU A 392 51.07 -10.04 1.52
CA LEU A 392 52.31 -10.75 1.19
C LEU A 392 52.92 -10.18 -0.09
N GLU A 393 52.12 -9.95 -1.15
CA GLU A 393 52.56 -9.26 -2.37
C GLU A 393 53.22 -7.91 -2.04
N LYS A 394 52.56 -7.06 -1.25
CA LYS A 394 53.10 -5.77 -0.80
C LYS A 394 54.34 -5.88 0.10
N GLN A 395 54.67 -7.06 0.62
CA GLN A 395 55.97 -7.32 1.28
C GLN A 395 57.03 -7.77 0.27
N GLU A 396 56.66 -8.55 -0.76
CA GLU A 396 57.58 -8.90 -1.85
C GLU A 396 57.93 -7.71 -2.73
N GLU A 397 56.96 -6.87 -3.12
CA GLU A 397 57.21 -5.62 -3.82
C GLU A 397 58.20 -4.73 -3.06
N LYS A 398 58.03 -4.62 -1.73
CA LYS A 398 58.95 -3.86 -0.87
C LYS A 398 60.35 -4.47 -0.83
N LYS A 399 60.49 -5.80 -0.83
CA LYS A 399 61.79 -6.48 -0.93
C LYS A 399 62.46 -6.19 -2.29
N ARG A 400 61.74 -6.42 -3.40
CA ARG A 400 62.22 -6.14 -4.77
C ARG A 400 62.62 -4.67 -4.95
N MET A 401 61.82 -3.73 -4.43
CA MET A 401 62.13 -2.29 -4.44
C MET A 401 63.34 -1.88 -3.57
N VAL A 402 63.69 -2.67 -2.55
CA VAL A 402 64.93 -2.48 -1.77
C VAL A 402 66.13 -3.09 -2.51
N GLU A 403 65.97 -4.30 -3.06
CA GLU A 403 67.00 -4.98 -3.85
C GLU A 403 67.39 -4.18 -5.10
N GLU A 404 66.42 -3.66 -5.87
CA GLU A 404 66.68 -2.80 -7.03
C GLU A 404 67.42 -1.52 -6.62
N LYS A 405 67.03 -0.90 -5.51
CA LYS A 405 67.74 0.27 -4.96
C LYS A 405 69.18 -0.06 -4.54
N MET A 406 69.43 -1.24 -3.97
CA MET A 406 70.79 -1.68 -3.64
C MET A 406 71.64 -1.94 -4.91
N VAL A 407 71.07 -2.60 -5.93
CA VAL A 407 71.75 -2.81 -7.22
C VAL A 407 72.07 -1.48 -7.90
N LYS A 408 71.12 -0.54 -7.91
CA LYS A 408 71.30 0.80 -8.48
C LYS A 408 72.34 1.62 -7.71
N ALA A 409 72.34 1.56 -6.38
CA ALA A 409 73.36 2.18 -5.54
C ALA A 409 74.76 1.60 -5.76
N ALA A 410 74.88 0.27 -5.95
CA ALA A 410 76.14 -0.39 -6.26
C ALA A 410 76.67 0.00 -7.65
N LEU A 411 75.80 0.11 -8.66
CA LEU A 411 76.14 0.60 -9.99
C LEU A 411 76.62 2.06 -9.96
N ASP A 412 75.92 2.94 -9.24
CA ASP A 412 76.32 4.35 -9.13
C ASP A 412 77.57 4.54 -8.26
N ALA A 413 77.81 3.70 -7.25
CA ALA A 413 79.08 3.65 -6.53
C ALA A 413 80.23 3.24 -7.47
N ARG A 414 80.03 2.23 -8.33
CA ARG A 414 81.02 1.82 -9.34
C ARG A 414 81.31 2.93 -10.37
N LYS A 415 80.28 3.66 -10.84
CA LYS A 415 80.46 4.84 -11.70
C LYS A 415 81.28 5.94 -11.00
N ARG A 416 80.99 6.23 -9.72
CA ARG A 416 81.73 7.22 -8.93
C ARG A 416 83.19 6.81 -8.70
N ALA A 417 83.47 5.52 -8.53
CA ALA A 417 84.84 5.00 -8.44
C ALA A 417 85.60 5.20 -9.76
N MET A 418 85.02 4.79 -10.89
CA MET A 418 85.61 5.00 -12.23
C MET A 418 85.85 6.49 -12.52
N ALA A 419 84.91 7.37 -12.15
CA ALA A 419 85.04 8.82 -12.32
C ALA A 419 86.15 9.44 -11.45
N ARG A 420 86.40 8.88 -10.26
CA ARG A 420 87.56 9.27 -9.43
C ARG A 420 88.87 8.82 -10.06
N GLN A 421 88.96 7.58 -10.54
CA GLN A 421 90.16 7.08 -11.22
C GLN A 421 90.49 7.92 -12.46
N ALA A 422 89.51 8.21 -13.33
CA ALA A 422 89.71 9.09 -14.49
C ALA A 422 90.12 10.53 -14.10
N LEU A 423 89.63 11.04 -12.96
CA LEU A 423 90.04 12.34 -12.43
C LEU A 423 91.48 12.31 -11.88
N GLU A 424 91.87 11.23 -11.20
CA GLU A 424 93.23 11.00 -10.70
C GLU A 424 94.24 10.82 -11.84
N GLU A 425 93.88 10.06 -12.89
CA GLU A 425 94.65 9.93 -14.13
C GLU A 425 94.85 11.29 -14.81
N HIS A 426 93.78 12.07 -14.99
CA HIS A 426 93.86 13.41 -15.58
C HIS A 426 94.62 14.41 -14.69
N GLN A 427 94.53 14.30 -13.35
CA GLN A 427 95.38 15.07 -12.44
C GLN A 427 96.84 14.65 -12.52
N ASN A 428 97.14 13.36 -12.68
CA ASN A 428 98.51 12.86 -12.79
C ASN A 428 99.13 13.24 -14.14
N TRP A 429 98.36 13.20 -15.23
CA TRP A 429 98.75 13.77 -16.52
C TRP A 429 99.00 15.28 -16.43
N ARG A 430 98.14 16.03 -15.71
CA ARG A 430 98.39 17.47 -15.44
C ARG A 430 99.65 17.69 -14.59
N LYS A 431 99.95 16.83 -13.61
CA LYS A 431 101.18 16.90 -12.80
C LYS A 431 102.41 16.57 -13.65
N GLN A 432 102.37 15.52 -14.46
CA GLN A 432 103.44 15.17 -15.40
C GLN A 432 103.70 16.32 -16.37
N ARG A 433 102.65 16.86 -17.01
CA ARG A 433 102.79 18.01 -17.90
C ARG A 433 103.24 19.29 -17.19
N ALA A 434 102.84 19.50 -15.93
CA ALA A 434 103.34 20.59 -15.11
C ALA A 434 104.79 20.36 -14.66
N GLN A 435 105.25 19.11 -14.53
CA GLN A 435 106.65 18.77 -14.27
C GLN A 435 107.51 18.90 -15.53
N GLU A 436 107.01 18.51 -16.70
CA GLU A 436 107.62 18.78 -18.01
C GLU A 436 107.78 20.29 -18.23
N MET A 437 106.69 21.06 -18.07
CA MET A 437 106.71 22.52 -18.11
C MET A 437 107.63 23.11 -17.03
N ALA A 438 107.66 22.58 -15.81
CA ALA A 438 108.56 23.05 -14.74
C ALA A 438 110.02 22.65 -14.97
N GLU A 439 110.31 21.59 -15.72
CA GLU A 439 111.66 21.22 -16.14
C GLU A 439 112.13 22.02 -17.34
N GLU A 440 111.23 22.37 -18.28
CA GLU A 440 111.48 23.36 -19.32
C GLU A 440 111.65 24.76 -18.72
N GLU A 441 110.80 25.17 -17.79
CA GLU A 441 110.99 26.38 -17.01
C GLU A 441 112.27 26.30 -16.18
N MET A 442 112.65 25.19 -15.55
CA MET A 442 113.95 25.09 -14.84
C MET A 442 115.16 25.00 -15.76
N LYS A 443 115.01 24.69 -17.06
CA LYS A 443 116.05 24.87 -18.08
C LYS A 443 116.12 26.34 -18.48
N ASN A 444 114.99 26.93 -18.86
CA ASN A 444 114.82 28.34 -19.20
C ASN A 444 115.16 29.28 -18.02
N VAL A 445 115.04 28.83 -16.77
CA VAL A 445 115.39 29.55 -15.53
C VAL A 445 116.83 29.27 -15.13
N LYS A 446 117.45 28.15 -15.48
CA LYS A 446 118.93 28.07 -15.41
C LYS A 446 119.59 28.97 -16.46
N GLU A 447 119.00 29.06 -17.64
CA GLU A 447 119.40 29.99 -18.70
C GLU A 447 119.09 31.45 -18.33
N GLN A 448 117.91 31.74 -17.77
CA GLN A 448 117.55 33.07 -17.28
C GLN A 448 118.18 33.42 -15.93
N GLU A 449 118.64 32.50 -15.07
CA GLU A 449 119.45 32.80 -13.87
C GLU A 449 120.92 33.01 -14.25
N TRP A 450 121.41 32.34 -15.31
CA TRP A 450 122.68 32.69 -15.92
C TRP A 450 122.66 34.14 -16.44
N LEU A 451 121.50 34.62 -16.93
CA LEU A 451 121.26 36.03 -17.30
C LEU A 451 120.90 36.94 -16.10
N ARG A 452 120.13 36.47 -15.11
CA ARG A 452 119.56 37.27 -13.99
C ARG A 452 120.39 37.25 -12.71
N ARG A 453 121.46 36.46 -12.61
CA ARG A 453 122.48 36.67 -11.57
C ARG A 453 123.17 38.04 -11.66
N HIS A 454 122.81 38.86 -12.63
CA HIS A 454 123.33 40.20 -12.83
C HIS A 454 122.42 41.36 -12.34
N ASP A 455 121.12 41.13 -12.01
CA ASP A 455 120.17 42.17 -11.57
C ASP A 455 119.12 41.65 -10.53
N LYS A 456 118.53 42.56 -9.73
CA LYS A 456 118.05 42.27 -8.35
C LYS A 456 116.55 42.51 -8.03
N ASP A 457 116.03 41.64 -7.13
CA ASP A 457 115.16 41.84 -5.93
C ASP A 457 113.75 42.53 -5.93
N ALA A 458 112.81 41.95 -5.13
CA ALA A 458 111.58 42.51 -4.45
C ALA A 458 110.24 42.82 -5.24
N GLU A 459 108.96 42.81 -4.73
CA GLU A 459 108.23 42.30 -3.51
C GLU A 459 106.64 42.21 -3.66
N ARG A 460 105.76 42.16 -2.59
CA ARG A 460 104.26 41.81 -2.54
C ARG A 460 103.42 42.56 -1.43
N GLY A 461 102.08 42.45 -1.13
CA GLY A 461 100.82 41.72 -1.56
C GLY A 461 99.55 42.03 -0.64
N VAL A 462 98.25 41.73 -0.99
CA VAL A 462 96.98 42.42 -0.43
C VAL A 462 95.57 41.64 -0.42
N LEU A 463 94.71 41.77 0.67
CA LEU A 463 93.17 41.74 0.96
C LEU A 463 92.12 40.62 0.45
N ASP A 464 90.77 40.43 0.71
CA ASP A 464 89.52 40.92 1.50
C ASP A 464 88.26 39.87 1.36
N LYS A 465 86.93 39.84 1.80
CA LYS A 465 85.91 40.43 2.81
C LYS A 465 84.36 39.92 2.76
N GLU A 466 83.41 40.43 3.65
CA GLU A 466 81.87 40.70 3.63
C GLU A 466 80.73 39.55 3.55
N ASP A 467 79.37 39.55 3.88
CA ASP A 467 78.27 40.35 4.63
C ASP A 467 76.82 39.63 4.90
N GLU A 468 75.66 40.29 5.27
CA GLU A 468 74.32 39.80 5.91
C GLU A 468 72.87 40.10 5.24
N ASN A 469 71.63 39.77 5.82
CA ASN A 469 70.15 40.27 5.66
C ASN A 469 68.98 39.28 6.22
N ALA A 470 67.59 39.35 6.28
CA ALA A 470 66.32 40.25 6.41
C ALA A 470 64.94 39.39 6.28
N ASP A 471 63.57 39.68 6.44
CA ASP A 471 62.54 40.47 7.27
C ASP A 471 60.97 40.05 7.04
N ASP A 472 59.87 40.75 7.52
CA ASP A 472 58.37 40.91 7.07
C ASP A 472 56.98 40.55 7.87
N ALA A 473 55.76 41.16 7.56
CA ALA A 473 54.37 41.15 8.27
C ALA A 473 53.00 41.12 7.39
N ILE A 474 51.63 41.31 7.66
CA ILE A 474 50.54 41.83 8.64
C ILE A 474 49.10 41.06 8.47
N PRO A 475 47.72 41.45 8.54
CA PRO A 475 46.74 42.55 9.00
C PRO A 475 45.32 42.13 9.73
N ILE A 476 44.12 42.88 9.68
CA ILE A 476 42.79 42.77 10.50
C ILE A 476 41.40 43.25 9.85
N GLU A 477 40.16 42.79 10.26
CA GLU A 477 38.82 43.56 10.28
C GLU A 477 37.57 42.95 11.08
N ASP A 478 36.44 43.70 11.20
CA ASP A 478 34.99 43.41 11.59
C ASP A 478 34.47 43.45 13.08
N GLU A 479 33.43 44.25 13.42
CA GLU A 479 32.88 44.42 14.81
C GLU A 479 31.34 44.62 15.01
N GLU A 480 30.61 45.39 14.18
CA GLU A 480 29.28 45.92 14.58
C GLU A 480 28.18 44.87 14.83
N ILE A 481 28.27 43.72 14.15
CA ILE A 481 27.27 42.64 14.16
C ILE A 481 27.04 42.06 15.57
N LEU A 482 28.00 42.23 16.49
CA LEU A 482 27.90 41.71 17.86
C LEU A 482 26.86 42.45 18.71
N ARG A 483 26.67 43.77 18.51
CA ARG A 483 25.80 44.60 19.38
C ARG A 483 24.33 44.25 19.24
N LEU A 484 23.80 44.10 18.03
CA LEU A 484 22.37 43.85 17.78
C LEU A 484 21.87 42.55 18.45
N LYS A 485 22.72 41.51 18.48
CA LYS A 485 22.39 40.18 19.04
C LYS A 485 22.25 40.19 20.56
N LEU A 486 22.84 41.16 21.26
CA LEU A 486 22.75 41.27 22.72
C LEU A 486 21.44 41.93 23.18
N GLU A 487 20.92 42.91 22.44
CA GLU A 487 19.71 43.63 22.85
C GLU A 487 18.45 42.75 22.74
N GLN A 488 18.35 41.90 21.71
CA GLN A 488 17.21 41.00 21.52
C GLN A 488 17.04 40.03 22.70
N ARG A 489 18.13 39.36 23.10
CA ARG A 489 18.17 38.45 24.27
C ARG A 489 17.74 39.15 25.58
N ALA A 490 18.06 40.44 25.73
CA ALA A 490 17.66 41.23 26.89
C ALA A 490 16.16 41.58 26.93
N ARG A 491 15.44 41.52 25.80
CA ARG A 491 13.99 41.70 25.71
C ARG A 491 13.25 40.39 25.99
N GLU A 492 13.75 39.26 25.49
CA GLU A 492 13.17 37.93 25.69
C GLU A 492 13.12 37.54 27.18
N LYS A 493 14.24 37.66 27.89
CA LYS A 493 14.33 37.30 29.31
C LYS A 493 13.30 38.01 30.21
N ARG A 494 13.00 39.29 29.94
CA ARG A 494 11.99 40.08 30.68
C ARG A 494 10.56 39.59 30.45
N LYS A 495 10.31 38.85 29.36
CA LYS A 495 9.01 38.22 29.07
C LYS A 495 8.87 36.92 29.86
N GLU A 496 9.90 36.08 29.85
CA GLU A 496 9.96 34.84 30.64
C GLU A 496 9.77 35.10 32.14
N GLU A 497 10.43 36.14 32.67
CA GLU A 497 10.28 36.56 34.07
C GLU A 497 8.83 36.93 34.44
N ARG A 498 8.07 37.56 33.53
CA ARG A 498 6.64 37.88 33.73
C ARG A 498 5.77 36.62 33.68
N ASP A 499 6.00 35.74 32.71
CA ASP A 499 5.24 34.50 32.55
C ASP A 499 5.45 33.56 33.77
N VAL A 500 6.64 33.58 34.38
CA VAL A 500 6.95 32.86 35.63
C VAL A 500 6.26 33.48 36.85
N ILE A 501 6.16 34.82 36.93
CA ILE A 501 5.42 35.50 38.01
C ILE A 501 3.93 35.20 37.92
N GLN A 502 3.35 35.21 36.72
CA GLN A 502 1.91 34.98 36.55
C GLN A 502 1.51 33.53 36.88
N LYS A 503 2.27 32.53 36.41
CA LYS A 503 2.06 31.11 36.81
C LYS A 503 2.07 30.93 38.33
N LYS A 504 3.01 31.59 39.04
CA LYS A 504 3.10 31.55 40.51
C LYS A 504 1.98 32.31 41.23
N ALA A 505 1.20 33.14 40.54
CA ALA A 505 -0.03 33.73 41.06
C ALA A 505 -1.20 32.75 40.88
N ASP A 506 -1.36 32.20 39.68
CA ASP A 506 -2.43 31.24 39.34
C ASP A 506 -2.35 29.97 40.21
N GLU A 507 -1.14 29.44 40.44
CA GLU A 507 -0.89 28.31 41.34
C GLU A 507 -1.34 28.60 42.79
N LYS A 508 -1.19 29.84 43.27
CA LYS A 508 -1.62 30.22 44.62
C LYS A 508 -3.14 30.35 44.72
N VAL A 509 -3.80 30.88 43.69
CA VAL A 509 -5.28 30.92 43.63
C VAL A 509 -5.84 29.50 43.65
N ALA A 510 -5.32 28.61 42.80
CA ALA A 510 -5.74 27.20 42.76
C ALA A 510 -5.47 26.46 44.09
N ALA A 511 -4.36 26.76 44.77
CA ALA A 511 -4.07 26.21 46.10
C ALA A 511 -5.09 26.67 47.16
N VAL A 512 -5.48 27.95 47.16
CA VAL A 512 -6.50 28.49 48.08
C VAL A 512 -7.89 27.90 47.82
N GLU A 513 -8.29 27.73 46.55
CA GLU A 513 -9.55 27.04 46.22
C GLU A 513 -9.57 25.58 46.72
N SER A 514 -8.41 24.91 46.76
CA SER A 514 -8.30 23.52 47.25
C SER A 514 -8.52 23.36 48.77
N LEU A 515 -8.44 24.45 49.54
CA LEU A 515 -8.46 24.44 51.01
C LEU A 515 -9.87 24.56 51.62
N PHE A 516 -10.91 24.84 50.81
CA PHE A 516 -12.27 25.01 51.34
C PHE A 516 -12.94 23.69 51.74
N SER A 517 -12.86 23.43 53.05
CA SER A 517 -13.84 22.81 53.95
C SER A 517 -14.49 21.44 53.59
N SER A 518 -14.32 20.50 54.52
CA SER A 518 -14.94 19.16 54.58
C SER A 518 -14.47 18.13 53.53
N GLN A 519 -13.97 17.00 54.04
CA GLN A 519 -13.62 15.81 53.27
C GLN A 519 -14.80 15.27 52.44
N LYS A 520 -16.05 15.51 52.89
CA LYS A 520 -17.25 15.17 52.11
C LYS A 520 -17.37 15.99 50.82
N GLN A 521 -16.95 17.26 50.83
CA GLN A 521 -16.92 18.09 49.63
C GLN A 521 -15.78 17.69 48.69
N ARG A 522 -14.60 17.35 49.23
CA ARG A 522 -13.49 16.79 48.43
C ARG A 522 -13.90 15.50 47.71
N ASN A 523 -14.47 14.54 48.42
CA ASN A 523 -14.94 13.28 47.81
C ASN A 523 -16.03 13.52 46.74
N LEU A 524 -16.93 14.49 46.93
CA LEU A 524 -17.94 14.88 45.93
C LEU A 524 -17.31 15.57 44.71
N ALA A 525 -16.29 16.41 44.91
CA ALA A 525 -15.56 17.06 43.83
C ALA A 525 -14.74 16.05 43.01
N GLU A 526 -14.12 15.07 43.66
CA GLU A 526 -13.41 13.97 42.99
C GLU A 526 -14.37 13.04 42.25
N ALA A 527 -15.52 12.68 42.83
CA ALA A 527 -16.56 11.93 42.14
C ALA A 527 -17.06 12.65 40.87
N LYS A 528 -17.33 13.96 40.96
CA LYS A 528 -17.68 14.80 39.80
C LYS A 528 -16.55 14.86 38.77
N LYS A 529 -15.29 15.05 39.19
CA LYS A 529 -14.12 15.03 38.28
C LYS A 529 -13.95 13.68 37.59
N ALA A 530 -14.19 12.57 38.29
CA ALA A 530 -14.15 11.22 37.72
C ALA A 530 -15.31 10.95 36.73
N GLU A 531 -16.50 11.47 37.02
CA GLU A 531 -17.65 11.40 36.10
C GLU A 531 -17.43 12.25 34.84
N ILE A 532 -16.95 13.49 34.97
CA ILE A 532 -16.58 14.36 33.85
C ILE A 532 -15.50 13.69 32.97
N ARG A 533 -14.48 13.06 33.58
CA ARG A 533 -13.48 12.27 32.82
C ARG A 533 -14.14 11.12 32.04
N ARG A 534 -15.01 10.34 32.68
CA ARG A 534 -15.76 9.24 32.02
C ARG A 534 -16.68 9.72 30.90
N GLN A 535 -17.30 10.90 31.04
CA GLN A 535 -18.10 11.53 29.99
C GLN A 535 -17.22 11.98 28.82
N ALA A 536 -16.15 12.74 29.08
CA ALA A 536 -15.20 13.18 28.06
C ALA A 536 -14.53 12.01 27.32
N ASP A 537 -14.25 10.88 27.98
CA ASP A 537 -13.67 9.70 27.33
C ASP A 537 -14.71 8.94 26.47
N ARG A 538 -15.98 8.91 26.88
CA ARG A 538 -17.09 8.44 26.02
C ARG A 538 -17.27 9.35 24.80
N GLU A 539 -17.20 10.67 24.96
CA GLU A 539 -17.27 11.63 23.86
C GLU A 539 -16.10 11.49 22.89
N LYS A 540 -14.87 11.28 23.38
CA LYS A 540 -13.70 10.96 22.53
C LYS A 540 -13.90 9.67 21.74
N LEU A 541 -14.49 8.63 22.36
CA LEU A 541 -14.80 7.37 21.66
C LEU A 541 -15.88 7.58 20.58
N ILE A 542 -16.99 8.24 20.92
CA ILE A 542 -18.07 8.58 19.97
C ILE A 542 -17.53 9.44 18.82
N LYS A 543 -16.64 10.40 19.10
CA LYS A 543 -15.99 11.22 18.07
C LYS A 543 -15.10 10.37 17.16
N LYS A 544 -14.26 9.50 17.71
CA LYS A 544 -13.42 8.56 16.94
C LYS A 544 -14.25 7.61 16.08
N GLU A 545 -15.38 7.09 16.57
CA GLU A 545 -16.27 6.25 15.78
C GLU A 545 -16.97 7.03 14.67
N ARG A 546 -17.47 8.25 14.94
CA ARG A 546 -18.03 9.14 13.90
C ARG A 546 -16.99 9.50 12.83
N GLU A 547 -15.75 9.79 13.22
CA GLU A 547 -14.65 10.01 12.27
C GLU A 547 -14.31 8.76 11.46
N ARG A 548 -14.40 7.55 12.06
CA ARG A 548 -14.17 6.29 11.34
C ARG A 548 -15.27 6.02 10.32
N VAL A 549 -16.54 6.13 10.73
CA VAL A 549 -17.71 5.95 9.86
C VAL A 549 -17.71 6.98 8.74
N SER A 550 -17.44 8.26 9.02
CA SER A 550 -17.38 9.30 7.98
C SER A 550 -16.26 9.05 6.95
N ARG A 551 -15.11 8.50 7.37
CA ARG A 551 -14.05 8.06 6.44
C ARG A 551 -14.46 6.82 5.63
N GLU A 552 -15.15 5.86 6.23
CA GLU A 552 -15.71 4.68 5.55
C GLU A 552 -16.76 5.09 4.51
N GLU A 553 -17.68 6.00 4.84
CA GLU A 553 -18.69 6.59 3.94
C GLU A 553 -18.04 7.37 2.79
N ALA A 554 -17.06 8.23 3.08
CA ALA A 554 -16.33 8.98 2.04
C ALA A 554 -15.56 8.05 1.09
N ALA A 555 -14.94 6.99 1.61
CA ALA A 555 -14.24 5.99 0.79
C ALA A 555 -15.20 5.17 -0.09
N LEU A 556 -16.42 4.87 0.39
CA LEU A 556 -17.47 4.24 -0.41
C LEU A 556 -17.99 5.20 -1.50
N ALA A 557 -18.27 6.45 -1.17
CA ALA A 557 -18.70 7.46 -2.13
C ALA A 557 -17.66 7.69 -3.25
N ALA A 558 -16.37 7.73 -2.90
CA ALA A 558 -15.28 7.83 -3.88
C ALA A 558 -15.21 6.61 -4.81
N ARG A 559 -15.44 5.39 -4.31
CA ARG A 559 -15.50 4.17 -5.14
C ARG A 559 -16.69 4.17 -6.09
N VAL A 560 -17.88 4.50 -5.59
CA VAL A 560 -19.10 4.61 -6.42
C VAL A 560 -18.92 5.68 -7.52
N LYS A 561 -18.28 6.81 -7.21
CA LYS A 561 -17.93 7.82 -8.23
C LYS A 561 -16.99 7.25 -9.30
N LEU A 562 -15.93 6.55 -8.90
CA LEU A 562 -14.94 5.95 -9.81
C LEU A 562 -15.54 4.81 -10.66
N GLU A 563 -16.48 4.03 -10.11
CA GLU A 563 -17.24 3.02 -10.84
C GLU A 563 -18.20 3.66 -11.86
N ASN A 564 -18.91 4.72 -11.49
CA ASN A 564 -19.75 5.49 -12.43
C ASN A 564 -18.91 6.14 -13.54
N GLU A 565 -17.73 6.69 -13.22
CA GLU A 565 -16.80 7.23 -14.23
C GLU A 565 -16.27 6.14 -15.17
N LYS A 566 -15.99 4.92 -14.68
CA LYS A 566 -15.64 3.77 -15.53
C LYS A 566 -16.79 3.34 -16.43
N LEU A 567 -18.02 3.27 -15.91
CA LEU A 567 -19.21 2.93 -16.70
C LEU A 567 -19.48 3.98 -17.78
N ALA A 568 -19.33 5.27 -17.48
CA ALA A 568 -19.43 6.34 -18.46
C ALA A 568 -18.35 6.22 -19.56
N ARG A 569 -17.08 5.96 -19.20
CA ARG A 569 -15.99 5.72 -20.17
C ARG A 569 -16.24 4.49 -21.05
N LEU A 570 -16.84 3.42 -20.50
CA LEU A 570 -17.19 2.22 -21.25
C LEU A 570 -18.36 2.50 -22.22
N GLN A 571 -19.36 3.26 -21.79
CA GLN A 571 -20.47 3.70 -22.66
C GLN A 571 -19.98 4.60 -23.80
N THR A 572 -19.11 5.58 -23.55
CA THR A 572 -18.55 6.42 -24.61
C THR A 572 -17.62 5.64 -25.54
N HIS A 573 -16.80 4.70 -25.03
CA HIS A 573 -16.03 3.79 -25.88
C HIS A 573 -16.94 2.97 -26.80
N MET A 574 -18.01 2.38 -26.27
CA MET A 574 -18.96 1.59 -27.06
C MET A 574 -19.68 2.43 -28.13
N GLN A 575 -20.01 3.70 -27.83
CA GLN A 575 -20.55 4.64 -28.81
C GLN A 575 -19.54 4.94 -29.92
N LEU A 576 -18.30 5.30 -29.56
CA LEU A 576 -17.22 5.57 -30.52
C LEU A 576 -16.86 4.35 -31.37
N GLU A 577 -16.95 3.13 -30.82
CA GLU A 577 -16.74 1.90 -31.58
C GLU A 577 -17.88 1.65 -32.58
N LEU A 578 -19.14 1.90 -32.20
CA LEU A 578 -20.28 1.85 -33.12
C LEU A 578 -20.17 2.91 -34.23
N GLU A 579 -19.63 4.09 -33.93
CA GLU A 579 -19.35 5.13 -34.93
C GLU A 579 -18.20 4.77 -35.86
N ARG A 580 -17.09 4.21 -35.35
CA ARG A 580 -16.01 3.66 -36.18
C ARG A 580 -16.53 2.59 -37.13
N ARG A 581 -17.26 1.59 -36.62
CA ARG A 581 -17.88 0.53 -37.44
C ARG A 581 -18.81 1.08 -38.52
N LYS A 582 -19.57 2.16 -38.26
CA LYS A 582 -20.37 2.86 -39.28
C LYS A 582 -19.50 3.57 -40.32
N MET A 583 -18.45 4.28 -39.91
CA MET A 583 -17.54 4.98 -40.82
C MET A 583 -16.76 4.01 -41.71
N ASP A 584 -16.34 2.86 -41.19
CA ASP A 584 -15.64 1.84 -41.95
C ASP A 584 -16.58 1.09 -42.91
N ALA A 585 -17.85 0.87 -42.53
CA ALA A 585 -18.89 0.42 -43.46
C ALA A 585 -19.14 1.44 -44.59
N LEU A 586 -19.24 2.74 -44.27
CA LEU A 586 -19.39 3.80 -45.29
C LEU A 586 -18.19 3.87 -46.25
N ARG A 587 -16.97 3.70 -45.74
CA ARG A 587 -15.74 3.58 -46.57
C ARG A 587 -15.79 2.36 -47.48
N SER A 588 -16.20 1.20 -46.95
CA SER A 588 -16.37 -0.01 -47.75
C SER A 588 -17.41 0.17 -48.85
N ASP A 589 -18.54 0.81 -48.56
CA ASP A 589 -19.58 1.16 -49.54
C ASP A 589 -19.07 2.15 -50.60
N GLU A 590 -18.29 3.15 -50.21
CA GLU A 590 -17.64 4.07 -51.14
C GLU A 590 -16.63 3.38 -52.05
N ASP A 591 -15.77 2.52 -51.51
CA ASP A 591 -14.73 1.83 -52.28
C ASP A 591 -15.34 0.74 -53.19
N LEU A 592 -16.42 0.10 -52.76
CA LEU A 592 -17.27 -0.73 -53.61
C LEU A 592 -17.90 0.09 -54.75
N LYS A 593 -18.46 1.28 -54.49
CA LYS A 593 -18.96 2.19 -55.54
C LYS A 593 -17.86 2.61 -56.51
N LYS A 594 -16.66 2.92 -56.02
CA LYS A 594 -15.47 3.25 -56.84
C LYS A 594 -15.06 2.05 -57.73
N CYS A 595 -15.11 0.83 -57.20
CA CYS A 595 -14.82 -0.39 -57.99
C CYS A 595 -15.91 -0.69 -59.02
N ILE A 596 -17.20 -0.56 -58.68
CA ILE A 596 -18.32 -0.72 -59.63
C ILE A 596 -18.21 0.31 -60.75
N HIS A 597 -17.95 1.59 -60.44
CA HIS A 597 -17.79 2.63 -61.46
C HIS A 597 -16.58 2.38 -62.36
N ARG A 598 -15.45 1.91 -61.82
CA ARG A 598 -14.30 1.45 -62.62
C ARG A 598 -14.65 0.27 -63.53
N ALA A 599 -15.41 -0.71 -63.03
CA ALA A 599 -15.83 -1.86 -63.81
C ALA A 599 -16.79 -1.48 -64.96
N GLN A 600 -17.70 -0.53 -64.72
CA GLN A 600 -18.63 0.00 -65.74
C GLN A 600 -17.92 0.80 -66.84
N ASN A 601 -16.81 1.47 -66.53
CA ASN A 601 -16.07 2.32 -67.46
C ASN A 601 -14.94 1.59 -68.23
N LEU A 602 -14.75 0.27 -68.01
CA LEU A 602 -13.74 -0.51 -68.73
C LEU A 602 -14.21 -0.89 -70.15
N PRO A 603 -13.34 -0.83 -71.17
CA PRO A 603 -13.71 -1.19 -72.52
C PRO A 603 -13.96 -2.70 -72.64
N VAL A 604 -15.07 -3.04 -73.29
CA VAL A 604 -15.53 -4.42 -73.50
C VAL A 604 -14.42 -5.26 -74.16
N GLY A 605 -13.99 -6.31 -73.47
CA GLY A 605 -12.88 -7.18 -73.88
C GLY A 605 -11.62 -7.08 -72.99
N THR A 606 -11.51 -6.06 -72.13
CA THR A 606 -10.44 -6.03 -71.11
C THR A 606 -10.78 -6.94 -69.92
N CYS A 607 -9.90 -7.88 -69.60
CA CYS A 607 -10.07 -8.78 -68.47
C CYS A 607 -9.64 -8.11 -67.15
N LEU A 608 -10.51 -8.21 -66.13
CA LEU A 608 -10.19 -7.72 -64.79
C LEU A 608 -9.07 -8.56 -64.17
N SER A 609 -7.99 -7.90 -63.73
CA SER A 609 -6.92 -8.57 -62.98
C SER A 609 -7.46 -9.14 -61.66
N VAL A 610 -6.97 -10.32 -61.24
CA VAL A 610 -7.43 -11.02 -60.01
C VAL A 610 -7.40 -10.12 -58.75
N ASN A 611 -6.52 -9.12 -58.70
CA ASN A 611 -6.42 -8.13 -57.63
C ASN A 611 -7.59 -7.10 -57.56
N PHE A 612 -8.62 -7.20 -58.42
CA PHE A 612 -9.72 -6.24 -58.47
C PHE A 612 -10.85 -6.54 -57.46
N LEU A 613 -10.94 -7.77 -56.96
CA LEU A 613 -11.91 -8.12 -55.91
C LEU A 613 -11.34 -7.77 -54.53
N PRO A 614 -12.08 -7.02 -53.68
CA PRO A 614 -11.73 -6.92 -52.27
C PRO A 614 -11.92 -8.30 -51.63
N PHE A 615 -10.87 -8.82 -51.01
CA PHE A 615 -10.98 -10.00 -50.15
C PHE A 615 -11.68 -9.60 -48.85
N PHE A 616 -12.82 -10.25 -48.59
CA PHE A 616 -13.60 -10.16 -47.35
C PHE A 616 -12.96 -10.97 -46.22
#